data_AF-A0A1F9DWM9-F1
#
_entry.id   AF-A0A1F9DWM9-F1
#
_cell.length_a   1.000
_cell.length_b   1.000
_cell.length_c   1.000
_cell.angle_alpha   90.00
_cell.angle_beta   90.00
_cell.angle_gamma   90.00
#
_symmetry.space_group_name_H-M   'P 1'
#
loop_
_entity.id
_entity.type
_entity.pdbx_description
1 polymer ?
#
loop_
_entity_poly.entity_id
_entity_poly.type
_entity_poly.pdbx_seq_one_letter_code
_entity_poly.pdbx_strand_id
1 'polypeptide(L)'
;MPEELMNTKEVAKHLSIHEKQVYALIKAKRIPCTRVTGKWVFPRRMIDEWIENNARSGMAEARKKSKRIEGGLLAAGSNDPILDILKTYIRKAYPEFYIFSANTGSTDGLKALNQGFTDIAWSHLLDPKSGQYNIPFLSTYLPNLNPVVVNLFNRDLGFLVGPGNPLHLSVFKDLTRPKVRFINRQKGSGTRVLLDHHLKDLKIPTSSIKGYENEVYTHFEIGLSILAKEADVGLATGSVSKLLGLSFIPL
;
A
#
# COMPACT_ATOMS: atom_id res chain seq x y z
N MET A 1 -14.95 37.30 -24.63
CA MET A 1 -14.25 37.69 -23.39
C MET A 1 -13.62 36.41 -22.88
N PRO A 2 -12.29 36.31 -22.74
CA PRO A 2 -11.66 35.02 -22.47
C PRO A 2 -12.16 34.48 -21.13
N GLU A 3 -12.53 33.20 -21.10
CA GLU A 3 -13.17 32.45 -19.99
C GLU A 3 -12.37 32.39 -18.67
N GLU A 4 -11.30 33.18 -18.54
CA GLU A 4 -10.32 33.07 -17.46
C GLU A 4 -10.60 33.92 -16.23
N LEU A 5 -11.33 35.04 -16.33
CA LEU A 5 -11.51 35.99 -15.23
C LEU A 5 -13.00 36.16 -14.86
N MET A 6 -13.32 35.91 -13.60
CA MET A 6 -14.66 36.12 -13.02
C MET A 6 -14.74 37.42 -12.24
N ASN A 7 -15.90 38.06 -12.24
CA ASN A 7 -16.26 39.12 -11.28
C ASN A 7 -16.86 38.54 -9.99
N THR A 8 -17.14 39.40 -9.00
CA THR A 8 -17.68 38.98 -7.69
C THR A 8 -18.97 38.17 -7.78
N LYS A 9 -19.88 38.50 -8.70
CA LYS A 9 -21.16 37.80 -8.89
C LYS A 9 -20.97 36.44 -9.55
N GLU A 10 -20.06 36.36 -10.51
CA GLU A 10 -19.71 35.12 -11.22
C GLU A 10 -19.01 34.12 -10.29
N VAL A 11 -18.05 34.56 -9.47
CA VAL A 11 -17.40 33.67 -8.49
C VAL A 11 -18.36 33.24 -7.38
N ALA A 12 -19.29 34.12 -6.95
CA ALA A 12 -20.34 33.75 -6.00
C ALA A 12 -21.22 32.61 -6.55
N LYS A 13 -21.63 32.73 -7.82
CA LYS A 13 -22.39 31.67 -8.51
C LYS A 13 -21.56 30.40 -8.67
N HIS A 14 -20.30 30.50 -9.06
CA HIS A 14 -19.39 29.36 -9.22
C HIS A 14 -19.21 28.58 -7.91
N LEU A 15 -19.03 29.29 -6.80
CA LEU A 15 -18.88 28.71 -5.47
C LEU A 15 -20.22 28.32 -4.81
N SER A 16 -21.36 28.64 -5.44
CA SER A 16 -22.70 28.46 -4.88
C SER A 16 -22.88 29.13 -3.50
N ILE A 17 -22.37 30.35 -3.35
CA ILE A 17 -22.46 31.16 -2.12
C ILE A 17 -23.02 32.56 -2.39
N HIS A 18 -23.40 33.28 -1.33
CA HIS A 18 -23.90 34.65 -1.46
C HIS A 18 -22.74 35.65 -1.68
N GLU A 19 -22.92 36.69 -2.49
CA GLU A 19 -21.87 37.68 -2.79
C GLU A 19 -21.25 38.32 -1.53
N LYS A 20 -22.08 38.57 -0.50
CA LYS A 20 -21.62 39.03 0.83
C LYS A 20 -20.54 38.12 1.44
N GLN A 21 -20.63 36.81 1.24
CA GLN A 21 -19.65 35.83 1.73
C GLN A 21 -18.35 35.91 0.91
N VAL A 22 -18.44 36.18 -0.40
CA VAL A 22 -17.25 36.46 -1.22
C VAL A 22 -16.50 37.69 -0.68
N TYR A 23 -17.20 38.78 -0.37
CA TYR A 23 -16.57 39.97 0.24
C TYR A 23 -15.95 39.68 1.61
N ALA A 24 -16.57 38.82 2.43
CA ALA A 24 -15.99 38.39 3.70
C ALA A 24 -14.68 37.61 3.50
N LEU A 25 -14.64 36.71 2.51
CA LEU A 25 -13.43 35.96 2.15
C LEU A 25 -12.33 36.87 1.60
N ILE A 26 -12.67 37.87 0.78
CA ILE A 26 -11.72 38.89 0.31
C ILE A 26 -11.12 39.65 1.50
N LYS A 27 -11.97 40.15 2.42
CA LYS A 27 -11.53 40.91 3.60
C LYS A 27 -10.61 40.09 4.49
N ALA A 28 -10.89 38.79 4.63
CA ALA A 28 -10.06 37.85 5.37
C ALA A 28 -8.82 37.38 4.60
N LYS A 29 -8.62 37.80 3.34
CA LYS A 29 -7.57 37.32 2.43
C LYS A 29 -7.56 35.79 2.25
N ARG A 30 -8.76 35.19 2.26
CA ARG A 30 -8.95 33.73 2.21
C ARG A 30 -9.38 33.19 0.86
N ILE A 31 -9.50 34.04 -0.16
CA ILE A 31 -9.84 33.67 -1.53
C ILE A 31 -8.85 34.33 -2.50
N PRO A 32 -8.33 33.63 -3.53
CA PRO A 32 -7.47 34.22 -4.54
C PRO A 32 -8.22 35.28 -5.35
N CYS A 33 -7.74 36.51 -5.32
CA CYS A 33 -8.35 37.62 -6.07
C CYS A 33 -7.34 38.74 -6.29
N THR A 34 -7.57 39.56 -7.31
CA THR A 34 -6.83 40.81 -7.53
C THR A 34 -7.77 41.96 -7.88
N ARG A 35 -7.28 43.20 -7.79
CA ARG A 35 -8.01 44.40 -8.21
C ARG A 35 -7.45 44.89 -9.53
N VAL A 36 -8.33 45.06 -10.52
CA VAL A 36 -8.03 45.75 -11.77
C VAL A 36 -8.98 46.93 -11.88
N THR A 37 -8.42 48.14 -12.02
CA THR A 37 -9.19 49.39 -12.17
C THR A 37 -10.33 49.57 -11.15
N GLY A 38 -10.08 49.18 -9.90
CA GLY A 38 -11.03 49.28 -8.79
C GLY A 38 -12.04 48.14 -8.66
N LYS A 39 -12.09 47.21 -9.61
CA LYS A 39 -12.98 46.03 -9.59
C LYS A 39 -12.22 44.79 -9.14
N TRP A 40 -12.88 43.96 -8.35
CA TRP A 40 -12.36 42.65 -7.98
C TRP A 40 -12.51 41.66 -9.14
N VAL A 41 -11.43 40.96 -9.44
CA VAL A 41 -11.38 39.90 -10.44
C VAL A 41 -10.76 38.63 -9.87
N PHE A 42 -11.27 37.49 -10.31
CA PHE A 42 -10.97 36.17 -9.77
C PHE A 42 -10.61 35.23 -10.93
N PRO A 43 -9.33 34.87 -11.11
CA PRO A 43 -8.94 33.90 -12.12
C PRO A 43 -9.56 32.53 -11.84
N ARG A 44 -10.36 31.99 -12.77
CA ARG A 44 -11.10 30.73 -12.58
C ARG A 44 -10.19 29.58 -12.17
N ARG A 45 -9.08 29.39 -12.89
CA ARG A 45 -8.08 28.36 -12.57
C ARG A 45 -7.58 28.44 -11.12
N MET A 46 -7.30 29.64 -10.63
CA MET A 46 -6.83 29.82 -9.25
C MET A 46 -7.93 29.56 -8.22
N ILE A 47 -9.19 29.85 -8.55
CA ILE A 47 -10.33 29.51 -7.70
C ILE A 47 -10.51 28.00 -7.63
N ASP A 48 -10.45 27.30 -8.76
CA ASP A 48 -10.59 25.84 -8.81
C ASP A 48 -9.45 25.15 -8.04
N GLU A 49 -8.20 25.56 -8.25
CA GLU A 49 -7.04 25.08 -7.49
C GLU A 49 -7.17 25.38 -5.99
N TRP A 50 -7.72 26.54 -5.63
CA TRP A 50 -7.96 26.88 -4.23
C TRP A 50 -9.03 25.99 -3.60
N ILE A 51 -10.11 25.64 -4.31
CA ILE A 51 -11.13 24.69 -3.82
C ILE A 51 -10.48 23.32 -3.57
N GLU A 52 -9.75 22.80 -4.55
CA GLU A 52 -9.08 21.49 -4.44
C GLU A 52 -8.09 21.46 -3.27
N ASN A 53 -7.28 22.50 -3.12
CA ASN A 53 -6.30 22.59 -2.04
C ASN A 53 -6.95 22.73 -0.66
N ASN A 54 -8.06 23.46 -0.53
CA ASN A 54 -8.80 23.56 0.73
C ASN A 54 -9.54 22.25 1.08
N ALA A 55 -10.05 21.54 0.09
CA ALA A 55 -10.62 20.20 0.30
C ALA A 55 -9.54 19.21 0.78
N ARG A 56 -8.34 19.25 0.17
CA ARG A 56 -7.19 18.45 0.60
C ARG A 56 -6.67 18.83 1.98
N SER A 57 -6.60 20.11 2.31
CA SER A 57 -6.13 20.57 3.62
C SER A 57 -7.13 20.28 4.74
N GLY A 58 -8.44 20.27 4.49
CA GLY A 58 -9.44 19.78 5.43
C GLY A 58 -9.26 18.30 5.78
N MET A 59 -8.87 17.47 4.80
CA MET A 59 -8.49 16.07 5.05
C MET A 59 -7.15 15.96 5.79
N ALA A 60 -6.17 16.83 5.49
CA ALA A 60 -4.91 16.90 6.22
C ALA A 60 -5.06 17.40 7.68
N GLU A 61 -6.02 18.28 7.94
CA GLU A 61 -6.40 18.71 9.30
C GLU A 61 -7.14 17.61 10.07
N ALA A 62 -8.02 16.85 9.41
CA ALA A 62 -8.57 15.62 9.98
C ALA A 62 -7.46 14.60 10.34
N ARG A 63 -6.41 14.54 9.51
CA ARG A 63 -5.20 13.74 9.77
C ARG A 63 -4.37 14.28 10.95
N LYS A 64 -4.29 15.61 11.13
CA LYS A 64 -3.75 16.24 12.35
C LYS A 64 -4.58 15.95 13.61
N LYS A 65 -5.91 15.82 13.49
CA LYS A 65 -6.78 15.35 14.59
C LYS A 65 -6.60 13.86 14.89
N SER A 66 -6.31 13.03 13.88
CA SER A 66 -5.98 11.60 14.04
C SER A 66 -4.62 11.38 14.72
N LYS A 67 -3.66 12.28 14.53
CA LYS A 67 -2.37 12.34 15.27
C LYS A 67 -2.50 12.44 16.79
N ARG A 68 -3.71 12.50 17.33
CA ARG A 68 -4.03 12.64 18.76
C ARG A 68 -4.49 11.34 19.42
N ILE A 69 -4.21 10.17 18.85
CA ILE A 69 -3.92 9.00 19.69
C ILE A 69 -2.48 9.22 20.16
N GLU A 70 -2.30 9.89 21.30
CA GLU A 70 -0.98 10.07 21.92
C GLU A 70 -0.31 8.68 22.05
N GLY A 71 0.74 8.44 21.24
CA GLY A 71 1.50 7.19 21.25
C GLY A 71 1.16 6.14 20.18
N GLY A 72 0.16 6.36 19.31
CA GLY A 72 -0.24 5.37 18.28
C GLY A 72 0.21 5.71 16.86
N LEU A 73 0.83 4.74 16.17
CA LEU A 73 1.07 4.76 14.72
C LEU A 73 0.16 3.78 14.00
N LEU A 74 -0.39 4.20 12.87
CA LEU A 74 -1.07 3.33 11.94
C LEU A 74 -0.07 2.82 10.91
N ALA A 75 -0.14 1.51 10.64
CA ALA A 75 0.66 0.86 9.61
C ALA A 75 -0.24 0.01 8.69
N ALA A 76 0.13 -0.08 7.42
CA ALA A 76 -0.56 -0.94 6.47
C ALA A 76 0.42 -1.52 5.46
N GLY A 77 0.11 -2.69 4.92
CA GLY A 77 0.82 -3.23 3.78
C GLY A 77 1.06 -4.73 3.86
N SER A 78 2.21 -5.16 3.37
CA SER A 78 2.58 -6.57 3.38
C SER A 78 2.85 -7.09 4.80
N ASN A 79 2.42 -8.33 5.06
CA ASN A 79 2.75 -9.07 6.27
C ASN A 79 4.13 -9.75 6.18
N ASP A 80 4.84 -9.82 7.30
CA ASP A 80 5.97 -10.71 7.56
C ASP A 80 5.98 -11.11 9.06
N PRO A 81 6.19 -12.39 9.43
CA PRO A 81 6.28 -12.82 10.83
C PRO A 81 7.26 -12.01 11.68
N ILE A 82 8.36 -11.54 11.09
CA ILE A 82 9.37 -10.74 11.80
C ILE A 82 8.79 -9.40 12.25
N LEU A 83 7.84 -8.82 11.51
CA LEU A 83 7.20 -7.57 11.92
C LEU A 83 6.38 -7.74 13.18
N ASP A 84 5.75 -8.90 13.38
CA ASP A 84 4.96 -9.15 14.59
C ASP A 84 5.89 -9.33 15.80
N ILE A 85 7.02 -10.01 15.62
CA ILE A 85 8.10 -10.10 16.63
C ILE A 85 8.63 -8.70 16.96
N LEU A 86 8.94 -7.88 15.94
CA LEU A 86 9.43 -6.51 16.12
C LEU A 86 8.43 -5.66 16.92
N LYS A 87 7.14 -5.71 16.58
CA LYS A 87 6.09 -4.99 17.32
C LYS A 87 6.06 -5.43 18.78
N THR A 88 6.19 -6.73 19.08
CA THR A 88 6.26 -7.24 20.46
C THR A 88 7.46 -6.67 21.22
N TYR A 89 8.65 -6.62 20.60
CA TYR A 89 9.84 -6.05 21.24
C TYR A 89 9.74 -4.55 21.45
N ILE A 90 9.24 -3.79 20.46
CA ILE A 90 8.98 -2.36 20.60
C ILE A 90 8.01 -2.12 21.75
N ARG A 91 6.93 -2.91 21.83
CA ARG A 91 5.93 -2.78 22.89
C ARG A 91 6.50 -3.06 24.28
N LYS A 92 7.41 -4.03 24.40
CA LYS A 92 8.07 -4.36 25.65
C LYS A 92 9.05 -3.26 26.11
N ALA A 93 9.78 -2.67 25.17
CA ALA A 93 10.74 -1.60 25.46
C ALA A 93 10.06 -0.24 25.67
N TYR A 94 8.95 0.02 24.97
CA TYR A 94 8.21 1.26 24.97
C TYR A 94 6.69 1.00 25.11
N PRO A 95 6.20 0.75 26.34
CA PRO A 95 4.80 0.39 26.60
C PRO A 95 3.76 1.45 26.26
N GLU A 96 4.17 2.70 26.02
CA GLU A 96 3.27 3.77 25.57
C GLU A 96 3.20 3.87 24.04
N PHE A 97 4.03 3.12 23.33
CA PHE A 97 4.06 3.11 21.87
C PHE A 97 3.20 1.97 21.31
N TYR A 98 2.28 2.32 20.41
CA TYR A 98 1.37 1.39 19.77
C TYR A 98 1.56 1.44 18.25
N ILE A 99 1.61 0.28 17.61
CA ILE A 99 1.56 0.16 16.14
C ILE A 99 0.36 -0.71 15.79
N PHE A 100 -0.64 -0.13 15.16
CA PHE A 100 -1.80 -0.84 14.64
C PHE A 100 -1.56 -1.15 13.17
N SER A 101 -1.59 -2.43 12.79
CA SER A 101 -1.18 -2.86 11.45
C SER A 101 -2.31 -3.60 10.73
N ALA A 102 -2.59 -3.22 9.48
CA ALA A 102 -3.50 -3.94 8.59
C ALA A 102 -2.72 -4.65 7.47
N ASN A 103 -3.07 -5.91 7.19
CA ASN A 103 -2.44 -6.72 6.15
C ASN A 103 -3.15 -6.53 4.80
N THR A 104 -2.73 -5.51 4.05
CA THR A 104 -3.35 -5.12 2.77
C THR A 104 -2.50 -5.47 1.54
N GLY A 105 -1.27 -5.96 1.73
CA GLY A 105 -0.30 -6.16 0.65
C GLY A 105 0.52 -4.90 0.35
N SER A 106 1.72 -5.07 -0.21
CA SER A 106 2.70 -3.97 -0.37
C SER A 106 2.15 -2.80 -1.17
N THR A 107 1.51 -3.07 -2.31
CA THR A 107 0.99 -2.03 -3.20
C THR A 107 -0.08 -1.18 -2.53
N ASP A 108 -1.03 -1.81 -1.85
CA ASP A 108 -2.13 -1.07 -1.20
C ASP A 108 -1.68 -0.40 0.11
N GLY A 109 -0.65 -0.94 0.79
CA GLY A 109 0.02 -0.24 1.88
C GLY A 109 0.65 1.09 1.43
N LEU A 110 1.36 1.09 0.29
CA LEU A 110 1.91 2.32 -0.29
C LEU A 110 0.80 3.31 -0.70
N LYS A 111 -0.25 2.85 -1.38
CA LYS A 111 -1.39 3.73 -1.73
C LYS A 111 -2.05 4.34 -0.48
N ALA A 112 -2.24 3.54 0.57
CA ALA A 112 -2.79 4.01 1.85
C ALA A 112 -1.90 5.08 2.48
N LEU A 113 -0.57 4.94 2.37
CA LEU A 113 0.36 5.95 2.86
C LEU A 113 0.23 7.26 2.07
N ASN A 114 0.19 7.19 0.73
CA ASN A 114 0.02 8.35 -0.16
C ASN A 114 -1.30 9.10 0.07
N GLN A 115 -2.41 8.37 0.23
CA GLN A 115 -3.74 8.93 0.49
C GLN A 115 -3.88 9.44 1.92
N GLY A 116 -3.06 8.88 2.80
CA GLY A 116 -2.91 9.34 4.14
C GLY A 116 -3.67 8.60 5.22
N PHE A 117 -4.10 7.39 4.91
CA PHE A 117 -4.79 6.51 5.84
C PHE A 117 -3.85 5.79 6.81
N THR A 118 -2.55 5.82 6.55
CA THR A 118 -1.53 5.20 7.41
C THR A 118 -0.31 6.09 7.58
N ASP A 119 0.47 5.84 8.63
CA ASP A 119 1.75 6.51 8.93
C ASP A 119 2.95 5.71 8.40
N ILE A 120 2.82 4.38 8.36
CA ILE A 120 3.86 3.45 7.89
C ILE A 120 3.31 2.54 6.80
N ALA A 121 4.04 2.40 5.68
CA ALA A 121 3.78 1.37 4.69
C ALA A 121 4.79 0.22 4.79
N TRP A 122 4.32 -1.01 5.03
CA TRP A 122 5.15 -2.21 4.94
C TRP A 122 5.19 -2.69 3.48
N SER A 123 6.38 -2.68 2.88
CA SER A 123 6.52 -3.02 1.45
C SER A 123 7.76 -3.86 1.17
N HIS A 124 7.61 -4.75 0.19
CA HIS A 124 8.68 -5.57 -0.35
C HIS A 124 8.43 -5.92 -1.82
N LEU A 125 8.16 -4.90 -2.64
CA LEU A 125 7.95 -5.07 -4.08
C LEU A 125 9.31 -5.21 -4.77
N LEU A 126 9.54 -6.33 -5.44
CA LEU A 126 10.68 -6.50 -6.34
C LEU A 126 10.37 -5.82 -7.67
N ASP A 127 11.28 -4.97 -8.15
CA ASP A 127 11.33 -4.57 -9.55
C ASP A 127 12.25 -5.52 -10.30
N PRO A 128 11.73 -6.43 -11.14
CA PRO A 128 12.58 -7.42 -11.80
C PRO A 128 13.56 -6.80 -12.79
N LYS A 129 13.31 -5.58 -13.28
CA LYS A 129 14.19 -4.92 -14.23
C LYS A 129 15.47 -4.42 -13.58
N SER A 130 15.36 -3.78 -12.42
CA SER A 130 16.50 -3.25 -11.68
C SER A 130 17.06 -4.20 -10.62
N GLY A 131 16.29 -5.23 -10.24
CA GLY A 131 16.60 -6.08 -9.08
C GLY A 131 16.41 -5.38 -7.73
N GLN A 132 15.99 -4.11 -7.72
CA GLN A 132 15.80 -3.35 -6.50
C GLN A 132 14.44 -3.62 -5.87
N TYR A 133 14.39 -3.47 -4.55
CA TYR A 133 13.15 -3.52 -3.80
C TYR A 133 12.64 -2.11 -3.46
N ASN A 134 11.33 -1.91 -3.61
CA ASN A 134 10.55 -0.75 -3.18
C ASN A 134 10.88 0.60 -3.86
N ILE A 135 12.14 0.99 -3.96
CA ILE A 135 12.58 2.30 -4.47
C ILE A 135 11.99 2.62 -5.84
N PRO A 136 12.00 1.71 -6.84
CA PRO A 136 11.44 2.00 -8.16
C PRO A 136 9.92 2.24 -8.17
N PHE A 137 9.21 1.83 -7.11
CA PHE A 137 7.75 1.94 -7.01
C PHE A 137 7.29 3.19 -6.27
N LEU A 138 8.19 3.94 -5.62
CA LEU A 138 7.81 5.09 -4.79
C LEU A 138 7.21 6.22 -5.63
N SER A 139 7.78 6.55 -6.78
CA SER A 139 7.24 7.59 -7.67
C SER A 139 5.84 7.23 -8.20
N THR A 140 5.56 5.94 -8.35
CA THR A 140 4.28 5.43 -8.86
C THR A 140 3.20 5.45 -7.77
N TYR A 141 3.51 4.98 -6.56
CA TYR A 141 2.51 4.81 -5.51
C TYR A 141 2.46 5.93 -4.47
N LEU A 142 3.54 6.72 -4.33
CA LEU A 142 3.68 7.82 -3.39
C LEU A 142 3.95 9.19 -4.07
N PRO A 143 3.30 9.55 -5.20
CA PRO A 143 3.65 10.75 -5.95
C PRO A 143 3.46 12.07 -5.18
N ASN A 144 2.68 12.05 -4.09
CA ASN A 144 2.36 13.26 -3.31
C ASN A 144 3.18 13.37 -2.01
N LEU A 145 4.12 12.45 -1.77
CA LEU A 145 4.88 12.37 -0.53
C LEU A 145 6.37 12.25 -0.78
N ASN A 146 7.16 12.77 0.17
CA ASN A 146 8.59 12.50 0.28
C ASN A 146 8.81 11.53 1.46
N PRO A 147 8.64 10.21 1.27
CA PRO A 147 8.77 9.23 2.34
C PRO A 147 10.24 9.05 2.76
N VAL A 148 10.45 8.64 4.01
CA VAL A 148 11.72 8.04 4.44
C VAL A 148 11.60 6.53 4.26
N VAL A 149 12.56 5.92 3.57
CA VAL A 149 12.63 4.46 3.39
C VAL A 149 13.65 3.89 4.37
N VAL A 150 13.19 2.94 5.19
CA VAL A 150 14.04 2.21 6.12
C VAL A 150 14.08 0.75 5.70
N ASN A 151 15.26 0.24 5.36
CA ASN A 151 15.46 -1.19 5.17
C ASN A 151 15.54 -1.85 6.56
N LEU A 152 14.60 -2.74 6.86
CA LEU A 152 14.56 -3.43 8.16
C LEU A 152 15.35 -4.73 8.15
N PHE A 153 15.19 -5.54 7.10
CA PHE A 153 15.84 -6.84 6.97
C PHE A 153 15.76 -7.37 5.53
N ASN A 154 16.66 -8.30 5.22
CA ASN A 154 16.57 -9.17 4.06
C ASN A 154 15.94 -10.51 4.47
N ARG A 155 15.29 -11.18 3.52
CA ARG A 155 14.66 -12.47 3.77
C ARG A 155 14.65 -13.33 2.51
N ASP A 156 14.71 -14.63 2.72
CA ASP A 156 14.57 -15.59 1.64
C ASP A 156 13.08 -15.87 1.38
N LEU A 157 12.73 -15.95 0.10
CA LEU A 157 11.42 -16.41 -0.36
C LEU A 157 11.61 -17.75 -1.08
N GLY A 158 10.63 -18.63 -0.94
CA GLY A 158 10.75 -19.96 -1.48
C GLY A 158 9.44 -20.73 -1.47
N PHE A 159 9.45 -21.91 -2.09
CA PHE A 159 8.36 -22.86 -1.93
C PHE A 159 8.37 -23.37 -0.50
N LEU A 160 7.26 -23.18 0.20
CA LEU A 160 6.94 -23.87 1.43
C LEU A 160 6.14 -25.11 1.08
N VAL A 161 6.56 -26.27 1.57
CA VAL A 161 5.95 -27.57 1.26
C VAL A 161 5.87 -28.45 2.51
N GLY A 162 5.10 -29.53 2.44
CA GLY A 162 5.04 -30.53 3.50
C GLY A 162 6.44 -31.09 3.87
N PRO A 163 6.63 -31.59 5.10
CA PRO A 163 7.93 -32.09 5.55
C PRO A 163 8.52 -33.14 4.61
N GLY A 164 9.79 -32.98 4.25
CA GLY A 164 10.50 -33.86 3.33
C GLY A 164 10.20 -33.64 1.85
N ASN A 165 9.42 -32.61 1.48
CA ASN A 165 9.04 -32.31 0.10
C ASN A 165 8.42 -33.52 -0.63
N PRO A 166 7.25 -34.01 -0.17
CA PRO A 166 6.67 -35.29 -0.63
C PRO A 166 6.30 -35.33 -2.11
N LEU A 167 6.14 -34.17 -2.75
CA LEU A 167 5.84 -34.06 -4.18
C LEU A 167 7.06 -33.70 -5.03
N HIS A 168 8.26 -33.66 -4.43
CA HIS A 168 9.53 -33.34 -5.09
C HIS A 168 9.42 -32.07 -5.95
N LEU A 169 8.95 -30.98 -5.32
CA LEU A 169 8.82 -29.66 -5.94
C LEU A 169 10.13 -28.91 -5.84
N SER A 170 10.56 -28.30 -6.95
CA SER A 170 11.83 -27.56 -7.02
C SER A 170 11.77 -26.35 -7.93
N VAL A 171 10.90 -26.35 -8.94
CA VAL A 171 10.78 -25.27 -9.93
C VAL A 171 9.32 -24.87 -10.13
N PHE A 172 9.07 -23.65 -10.63
CA PHE A 172 7.71 -23.15 -10.89
C PHE A 172 6.88 -24.05 -11.82
N LYS A 173 7.52 -24.75 -12.77
CA LYS A 173 6.83 -25.70 -13.66
C LYS A 173 6.20 -26.86 -12.89
N ASP A 174 6.71 -27.19 -11.69
CA ASP A 174 6.14 -28.26 -10.88
C ASP A 174 4.74 -27.91 -10.34
N LEU A 175 4.41 -26.62 -10.25
CA LEU A 175 3.08 -26.15 -9.84
C LEU A 175 1.97 -26.54 -10.82
N THR A 176 2.32 -26.89 -12.07
CA THR A 176 1.34 -27.30 -13.10
C THR A 176 1.04 -28.80 -13.08
N ARG A 177 1.65 -29.57 -12.17
CA ARG A 177 1.42 -31.01 -12.06
C ARG A 177 0.00 -31.27 -11.51
N PRO A 178 -0.79 -32.21 -12.08
CA PRO A 178 -2.21 -32.38 -11.72
C PRO A 178 -2.50 -32.66 -10.23
N LYS A 179 -1.54 -33.25 -9.50
CA LYS A 179 -1.67 -33.57 -8.08
C LYS A 179 -1.28 -32.43 -7.13
N VAL A 180 -0.71 -31.34 -7.64
CA VAL A 180 -0.21 -30.23 -6.83
C VAL A 180 -1.34 -29.22 -6.62
N ARG A 181 -1.65 -28.90 -5.37
CA ARG A 181 -2.55 -27.82 -4.98
C ARG A 181 -1.75 -26.67 -4.42
N PHE A 182 -1.87 -25.51 -5.06
CA PHE A 182 -1.19 -24.31 -4.65
C PHE A 182 -2.08 -23.44 -3.75
N ILE A 183 -1.49 -22.77 -2.76
CA ILE A 183 -2.10 -21.66 -2.02
C ILE A 183 -1.29 -20.39 -2.23
N ASN A 184 -1.97 -19.29 -2.53
CA ASN A 184 -1.34 -18.06 -2.97
C ASN A 184 -1.45 -16.96 -1.90
N ARG A 185 -0.61 -15.94 -2.03
CA ARG A 185 -0.79 -14.67 -1.34
C ARG A 185 -1.69 -13.75 -2.15
N GLN A 186 -2.37 -12.85 -1.43
CA GLN A 186 -3.27 -11.87 -2.03
C GLN A 186 -2.61 -11.05 -3.14
N LYS A 187 -3.42 -10.62 -4.12
CA LYS A 187 -3.00 -9.67 -5.17
C LYS A 187 -2.38 -8.41 -4.54
N GLY A 188 -1.31 -7.91 -5.15
CA GLY A 188 -0.56 -6.74 -4.65
C GLY A 188 0.41 -7.03 -3.49
N SER A 189 0.47 -8.26 -2.96
CA SER A 189 1.60 -8.69 -2.12
C SER A 189 2.87 -8.84 -2.97
N GLY A 190 4.04 -8.55 -2.41
CA GLY A 190 5.28 -8.70 -3.19
C GLY A 190 5.60 -10.16 -3.53
N THR A 191 5.13 -11.12 -2.73
CA THR A 191 5.16 -12.56 -3.07
C THR A 191 4.36 -12.87 -4.32
N ARG A 192 3.15 -12.29 -4.45
CA ARG A 192 2.33 -12.46 -5.65
C ARG A 192 2.96 -11.79 -6.87
N VAL A 193 3.53 -10.60 -6.71
CA VAL A 193 4.26 -9.91 -7.78
C VAL A 193 5.45 -10.76 -8.27
N LEU A 194 6.21 -11.36 -7.35
CA LEU A 194 7.31 -12.26 -7.70
C LEU A 194 6.81 -13.50 -8.47
N LEU A 195 5.78 -14.18 -7.94
CA LEU A 195 5.20 -15.35 -8.59
C LEU A 195 4.76 -15.03 -10.02
N ASP A 196 3.95 -13.98 -10.19
CA ASP A 196 3.35 -13.62 -11.47
C ASP A 196 4.43 -13.25 -12.49
N HIS A 197 5.51 -12.61 -12.04
CA HIS A 197 6.68 -12.34 -12.87
C HIS A 197 7.35 -13.64 -13.37
N HIS A 198 7.67 -14.58 -12.48
CA HIS A 198 8.29 -15.85 -12.89
C HIS A 198 7.39 -16.70 -13.78
N LEU A 199 6.08 -16.75 -13.48
CA LEU A 199 5.12 -17.47 -14.33
C LEU A 199 5.06 -16.87 -15.73
N LYS A 200 5.06 -15.54 -15.85
CA LYS A 200 5.09 -14.85 -17.13
C LYS A 200 6.37 -15.14 -17.91
N ASP A 201 7.53 -15.05 -17.27
CA ASP A 201 8.83 -15.28 -17.90
C ASP A 201 8.97 -16.73 -18.39
N LEU A 202 8.47 -17.69 -17.61
CA LEU A 202 8.43 -19.11 -17.97
C LEU A 202 7.26 -19.49 -18.89
N LYS A 203 6.43 -18.52 -19.27
CA LYS A 203 5.22 -18.71 -20.11
C LYS A 203 4.27 -19.77 -19.55
N ILE A 204 4.15 -19.86 -18.23
CA ILE A 204 3.23 -20.76 -17.52
C ILE A 204 1.89 -20.05 -17.36
N PRO A 205 0.79 -20.56 -17.97
CA PRO A 205 -0.54 -19.99 -17.77
C PRO A 205 -0.98 -20.18 -16.31
N THR A 206 -1.46 -19.12 -15.67
CA THR A 206 -1.97 -19.20 -14.28
C THR A 206 -3.13 -20.19 -14.15
N SER A 207 -3.93 -20.36 -15.21
CA SER A 207 -5.01 -21.35 -15.30
C SER A 207 -4.54 -22.81 -15.24
N SER A 208 -3.25 -23.08 -15.46
CA SER A 208 -2.66 -24.42 -15.34
C SER A 208 -2.26 -24.78 -13.91
N ILE A 209 -2.34 -23.83 -12.97
CA ILE A 209 -1.98 -24.02 -11.56
C ILE A 209 -3.26 -24.17 -10.73
N LYS A 210 -3.49 -25.36 -10.21
CA LYS A 210 -4.65 -25.65 -9.36
C LYS A 210 -4.54 -24.88 -8.04
N GLY A 211 -5.53 -24.04 -7.74
CA GLY A 211 -5.56 -23.22 -6.53
C GLY A 211 -4.85 -21.86 -6.66
N TYR A 212 -4.47 -21.44 -7.87
CA TYR A 212 -3.83 -20.14 -8.09
C TYR A 212 -4.63 -18.93 -7.56
N GLU A 213 -5.96 -18.98 -7.64
CA GLU A 213 -6.86 -17.94 -7.12
C GLU A 213 -7.24 -18.15 -5.65
N ASN A 214 -6.78 -19.23 -5.00
CA ASN A 214 -6.98 -19.42 -3.56
C ASN A 214 -5.96 -18.55 -2.83
N GLU A 215 -6.44 -17.52 -2.14
CA GLU A 215 -5.59 -16.49 -1.56
C GLU A 215 -5.70 -16.45 -0.03
N VAL A 216 -4.56 -16.21 0.61
CA VAL A 216 -4.45 -15.88 2.04
C VAL A 216 -3.63 -14.59 2.22
N TYR A 217 -3.68 -14.01 3.42
CA TYR A 217 -3.21 -12.64 3.65
C TYR A 217 -1.86 -12.56 4.37
N THR A 218 -1.41 -13.67 4.96
CA THR A 218 -0.18 -13.79 5.75
C THR A 218 0.68 -14.96 5.29
N HIS A 219 1.97 -14.93 5.63
CA HIS A 219 2.86 -16.06 5.38
C HIS A 219 2.52 -17.27 6.27
N PHE A 220 2.00 -17.04 7.48
CA PHE A 220 1.57 -18.10 8.38
C PHE A 220 0.39 -18.89 7.81
N GLU A 221 -0.61 -18.22 7.25
CA GLU A 221 -1.76 -18.90 6.63
C GLU A 221 -1.34 -19.83 5.49
N ILE A 222 -0.31 -19.48 4.70
CA ILE A 222 0.27 -20.41 3.70
C ILE A 222 0.73 -21.71 4.37
N GLY A 223 1.50 -21.59 5.44
CA GLY A 223 1.99 -22.76 6.18
C GLY A 223 0.88 -23.55 6.87
N LEU A 224 -0.12 -22.87 7.44
CA LEU A 224 -1.28 -23.51 8.06
C LEU A 224 -2.11 -24.29 7.05
N SER A 225 -2.36 -23.76 5.85
CA SER A 225 -3.07 -24.49 4.79
C SER A 225 -2.32 -25.75 4.33
N ILE A 226 -0.98 -25.72 4.35
CA ILE A 226 -0.16 -26.92 4.05
C ILE A 226 -0.26 -27.94 5.18
N LEU A 227 -0.14 -27.52 6.44
CA LEU A 227 -0.29 -28.41 7.61
C LEU A 227 -1.68 -29.05 7.69
N ALA A 228 -2.72 -28.27 7.38
CA ALA A 228 -4.11 -28.72 7.31
C ALA A 228 -4.39 -29.61 6.08
N LYS A 229 -3.40 -29.81 5.20
CA LYS A 229 -3.52 -30.56 3.94
C LYS A 229 -4.57 -29.98 2.98
N GLU A 230 -4.88 -28.69 3.10
CA GLU A 230 -5.76 -27.96 2.17
C GLU A 230 -5.01 -27.60 0.88
N ALA A 231 -3.70 -27.36 1.00
CA ALA A 231 -2.76 -27.14 -0.09
C ALA A 231 -1.51 -28.00 0.10
N ASP A 232 -0.71 -28.15 -0.96
CA ASP A 232 0.54 -28.90 -0.96
C ASP A 232 1.77 -27.99 -1.00
N VAL A 233 1.60 -26.78 -1.54
CA VAL A 233 2.68 -25.80 -1.73
C VAL A 233 2.14 -24.37 -1.74
N GLY A 234 2.93 -23.43 -1.25
CA GLY A 234 2.73 -22.00 -1.45
C GLY A 234 4.07 -21.27 -1.41
N LEU A 235 4.09 -19.99 -1.79
CA LEU A 235 5.28 -19.16 -1.60
C LEU A 235 5.22 -18.47 -0.24
N ALA A 236 6.28 -18.65 0.55
CA ALA A 236 6.41 -17.99 1.85
C ALA A 236 7.85 -17.68 2.20
N THR A 237 8.05 -17.01 3.34
CA THR A 237 9.39 -16.75 3.87
C THR A 237 9.92 -17.98 4.58
N GLY A 238 11.24 -18.19 4.53
CA GLY A 238 11.90 -19.32 5.22
C GLY A 238 11.64 -19.35 6.74
N SER A 239 11.31 -18.21 7.34
CA SER A 239 10.91 -18.11 8.75
C SER A 239 9.71 -18.99 9.08
N VAL A 240 8.72 -19.09 8.19
CA VAL A 240 7.53 -19.92 8.42
C VAL A 240 7.87 -21.40 8.44
N SER A 241 8.79 -21.84 7.58
CA SER A 241 9.28 -23.22 7.59
C SER A 241 9.86 -23.60 8.95
N LYS A 242 10.71 -22.76 9.52
CA LYS A 242 11.30 -22.99 10.85
C LYS A 242 10.25 -23.01 11.96
N LEU A 243 9.28 -22.09 11.92
CA LEU A 243 8.25 -21.95 12.95
C LEU A 243 7.23 -23.10 12.94
N LEU A 244 6.93 -23.67 11.77
CA LEU A 244 5.90 -24.69 11.57
C LEU A 244 6.45 -26.09 11.29
N GLY A 245 7.78 -26.27 11.26
CA GLY A 245 8.41 -27.56 10.94
C GLY A 245 8.15 -28.04 9.50
N LEU A 246 7.91 -27.12 8.57
CA LEU A 246 7.69 -27.40 7.15
C LEU A 246 9.01 -27.36 6.37
N SER A 247 9.04 -27.94 5.17
CA SER A 247 10.22 -27.87 4.31
C SER A 247 10.19 -26.62 3.43
N PHE A 248 11.37 -26.05 3.18
CA PHE A 248 11.56 -24.83 2.39
C PHE A 248 12.52 -25.07 1.23
N ILE A 249 12.12 -24.66 0.03
CA ILE A 249 12.96 -24.67 -1.17
C ILE A 249 13.18 -23.20 -1.59
N PRO A 250 14.39 -22.63 -1.45
CA PRO A 250 14.66 -21.24 -1.80
C PRO A 250 14.53 -21.01 -3.32
N LEU A 251 14.18 -19.77 -3.69
CA LEU A 251 14.07 -19.27 -5.07
C LEU A 251 15.21 -18.32 -5.43
#